data_AF-A0A846NAA6-F1
#
_entry.id   AF-A0A846NAA6-F1
#
_cell.length_a   1.000
_cell.length_b   1.000
_cell.length_c   1.000
_cell.angle_alpha   90.00
_cell.angle_beta   90.00
_cell.angle_gamma   90.00
#
_symmetry.space_group_name_H-M   'P 1'
#
loop_
_entity.id
_entity.type
_entity.pdbx_description
1 polymer ?
#
loop_
_entity_poly.entity_id
_entity_poly.type
_entity_poly.pdbx_seq_one_letter_code
_entity_poly.pdbx_strand_id
1 'polypeptide(L)'
;MTHEPKALVYLFDSVFSANPMNYVSNMFLSAAIHTRFFLPQIHALSKCDLLPENEVDNIIDWSESTAALENAILERSEDETRRLLSRNLLEALRQLELNLAMIPVSSKTNEGITELGAFIERIFKGGEKITY
;
A
#
# COMPACT_ATOMS: atom_id res chain seq x y z
N MET A 1 19.83 8.34 -25.00
CA MET A 1 18.68 8.66 -24.14
C MET A 1 19.20 8.73 -22.72
N THR A 2 19.09 9.86 -22.05
CA THR A 2 19.49 9.98 -20.65
C THR A 2 18.55 9.14 -19.79
N HIS A 3 19.08 8.11 -19.11
CA HIS A 3 18.32 7.33 -18.15
C HIS A 3 18.21 8.12 -16.85
N GLU A 4 17.29 9.08 -16.81
CA GLU A 4 16.91 9.71 -15.55
C GLU A 4 16.21 8.66 -14.67
N PRO A 5 16.53 8.61 -13.36
CA PRO A 5 15.89 7.67 -12.48
C PRO A 5 14.40 8.02 -12.36
N LYS A 6 13.55 6.99 -12.34
CA LYS A 6 12.09 7.12 -12.28
C LYS A 6 11.55 6.32 -11.11
N ALA A 7 10.50 6.85 -10.49
CA ALA A 7 9.74 6.18 -9.45
C ALA A 7 8.25 6.41 -9.69
N LEU A 8 7.40 5.53 -9.17
CA LEU A 8 5.95 5.63 -9.23
C LEU A 8 5.41 5.85 -7.83
N VAL A 9 4.54 6.84 -7.65
CA VAL A 9 3.76 7.00 -6.42
C VAL A 9 2.35 6.50 -6.69
N TYR A 10 1.96 5.41 -6.04
CA TYR A 10 0.63 4.85 -6.14
C TYR A 10 -0.21 5.35 -4.96
N LEU A 11 -1.31 6.04 -5.27
CA LEU A 11 -2.20 6.61 -4.27
C LEU A 11 -3.34 5.65 -3.94
N PHE A 12 -3.43 5.28 -2.67
CA PHE A 12 -4.62 4.66 -2.10
C PHE A 12 -5.53 5.77 -1.58
N ASP A 13 -6.83 5.68 -1.83
CA ASP A 13 -7.81 6.60 -1.25
C ASP A 13 -8.17 6.08 0.15
N SER A 14 -7.90 6.87 1.21
CA SER A 14 -8.12 6.46 2.60
C SER A 14 -9.54 5.96 2.87
N VAL A 15 -10.53 6.74 2.47
CA VAL A 15 -11.96 6.45 2.70
C VAL A 15 -12.36 5.16 1.99
N PHE A 16 -11.88 4.94 0.77
CA PHE A 16 -12.13 3.69 0.06
C PHE A 16 -11.40 2.50 0.70
N SER A 17 -10.16 2.70 1.12
CA SER A 17 -9.27 1.69 1.69
C SER A 17 -9.60 1.33 3.14
N ALA A 18 -10.43 2.09 3.85
CA ALA A 18 -10.91 1.75 5.20
C ALA A 18 -11.70 0.44 5.27
N ASN A 19 -12.22 -0.04 4.13
CA ASN A 19 -12.72 -1.41 4.01
C ASN A 19 -11.57 -2.35 3.60
N PRO A 20 -11.30 -3.43 4.36
CA PRO A 20 -10.15 -4.29 4.11
C PRO A 20 -10.23 -5.04 2.76
N MET A 21 -11.43 -5.36 2.27
CA MET A 21 -11.59 -5.97 0.94
C MET A 21 -11.31 -4.99 -0.21
N ASN A 22 -11.65 -3.72 -0.02
CA ASN A 22 -11.29 -2.66 -0.96
C ASN A 22 -9.79 -2.43 -0.94
N TYR A 23 -9.16 -2.43 0.24
CA TYR A 23 -7.72 -2.35 0.39
C TYR A 23 -7.00 -3.47 -0.38
N VAL A 24 -7.40 -4.74 -0.18
CA VAL A 24 -6.86 -5.88 -0.92
C VAL A 24 -7.00 -5.70 -2.42
N SER A 25 -8.19 -5.32 -2.89
CA SER A 25 -8.45 -5.11 -4.31
C SER A 25 -7.54 -4.03 -4.90
N ASN A 26 -7.35 -2.92 -4.17
CA ASN A 26 -6.48 -1.82 -4.59
C ASN A 26 -4.99 -2.22 -4.57
N MET A 27 -4.60 -3.10 -3.65
CA MET A 27 -3.25 -3.65 -3.57
C MET A 27 -2.93 -4.55 -4.77
N PHE A 28 -3.86 -5.38 -5.24
CA PHE A 28 -3.67 -6.14 -6.49
C PHE A 28 -3.54 -5.24 -7.71
N LEU A 29 -4.30 -4.14 -7.77
CA LEU A 29 -4.13 -3.15 -8.83
C LEU A 29 -2.74 -2.50 -8.77
N SER A 30 -2.29 -2.13 -7.57
CA SER A 30 -0.94 -1.62 -7.33
C SER A 30 0.15 -2.62 -7.74
N ALA A 31 -0.04 -3.91 -7.46
CA ALA A 31 0.85 -4.98 -7.89
C ALA A 31 0.89 -5.12 -9.43
N ALA A 32 -0.27 -5.04 -10.09
CA ALA A 32 -0.34 -5.10 -11.55
C ALA A 32 0.35 -3.89 -12.21
N ILE A 33 0.30 -2.71 -11.60
CA ILE A 33 1.04 -1.54 -12.07
C ILE A 33 2.55 -1.75 -11.86
N HIS A 34 2.96 -2.23 -10.69
CA HIS A 34 4.36 -2.52 -10.41
C HIS A 34 4.95 -3.51 -11.42
N THR A 35 4.27 -4.62 -11.71
CA THR A 35 4.73 -5.61 -12.70
C THR A 35 4.77 -5.05 -14.12
N ARG A 36 3.87 -4.12 -14.45
CA ARG A 36 3.81 -3.50 -15.78
C ARG A 36 4.97 -2.53 -16.06
N PHE A 37 5.41 -1.77 -15.05
CA PHE A 37 6.43 -0.73 -15.21
C PHE A 37 7.81 -1.14 -14.70
N PHE A 38 7.86 -2.03 -13.71
CA PHE A 38 9.08 -2.51 -13.07
C PHE A 38 9.99 -1.36 -12.59
N LEU A 39 9.36 -0.36 -11.98
CA LEU A 39 10.01 0.80 -11.38
C LEU A 39 9.84 0.76 -9.86
N PRO A 40 10.74 1.39 -9.09
CA PRO A 40 10.50 1.65 -7.68
C PRO A 40 9.12 2.28 -7.47
N GLN A 41 8.29 1.62 -6.66
CA GLN A 41 6.92 2.05 -6.39
C GLN A 41 6.76 2.38 -4.91
N ILE A 42 6.22 3.55 -4.63
CA ILE A 42 5.93 4.06 -3.29
C ILE A 42 4.42 4.04 -3.12
N HIS A 43 3.94 3.50 -2.01
CA HIS A 43 2.52 3.53 -1.67
C HIS A 43 2.24 4.71 -0.74
N ALA A 44 1.22 5.50 -1.06
CA ALA A 44 0.78 6.59 -0.19
C ALA A 44 -0.75 6.52 0.03
N LEU A 45 -1.17 6.64 1.29
CA LEU A 45 -2.58 6.70 1.66
C LEU A 45 -3.05 8.15 1.62
N SER A 46 -3.63 8.53 0.49
CA SER A 46 -4.14 9.89 0.28
C SER A 46 -5.38 10.19 1.13
N LYS A 47 -5.55 11.47 1.46
CA LYS A 47 -6.72 11.99 2.19
C LYS A 47 -6.84 11.41 3.60
N CYS A 48 -5.73 11.13 4.27
CA CYS A 48 -5.74 10.60 5.65
C CYS A 48 -6.55 11.50 6.61
N ASP A 49 -6.59 12.82 6.34
CA ASP A 49 -7.36 13.81 7.10
C ASP A 49 -8.89 13.59 7.11
N LEU A 50 -9.42 12.70 6.26
CA LEU A 50 -10.83 12.36 6.21
C LEU A 50 -11.22 11.20 7.14
N LEU A 51 -10.25 10.51 7.73
CA LEU A 51 -10.48 9.39 8.63
C LEU A 51 -10.02 9.74 10.06
N PRO A 52 -10.62 9.12 11.09
CA PRO A 52 -10.04 9.09 12.43
C PRO A 52 -8.64 8.47 12.41
N GLU A 53 -7.75 8.95 13.29
CA GLU A 53 -6.36 8.47 13.41
C GLU A 53 -6.30 6.95 13.57
N ASN A 54 -7.16 6.38 14.43
CA ASN A 54 -7.21 4.92 14.64
C ASN A 54 -7.61 4.13 13.39
N GLU A 55 -8.37 4.71 12.45
CA GLU A 55 -8.70 4.05 11.18
C GLU A 55 -7.55 4.13 10.18
N VAL A 56 -6.81 5.25 10.18
CA VAL A 56 -5.57 5.38 9.41
C VAL A 56 -4.55 4.35 9.90
N ASP A 57 -4.33 4.27 11.22
CA ASP A 57 -3.40 3.32 11.84
C ASP A 57 -3.73 1.88 11.48
N ASN A 58 -5.02 1.49 11.51
CA ASN A 58 -5.43 0.15 11.09
C ASN A 58 -5.02 -0.15 9.63
N ILE A 59 -5.14 0.80 8.71
CA ILE A 59 -4.75 0.61 7.31
C ILE A 59 -3.22 0.48 7.20
N ILE A 60 -2.46 1.27 7.98
CA ILE A 60 -1.00 1.16 8.04
C ILE A 60 -0.59 -0.21 8.60
N ASP A 61 -1.22 -0.67 9.67
CA ASP A 61 -0.98 -2.00 10.25
C ASP A 61 -1.23 -3.13 9.25
N TRP A 62 -2.26 -3.02 8.40
CA TRP A 62 -2.52 -4.00 7.34
C TRP A 62 -1.40 -4.03 6.30
N SER A 63 -0.76 -2.88 6.06
CA SER A 63 0.35 -2.73 5.12
C SER A 63 1.64 -3.36 5.65
N GLU A 64 1.81 -3.40 6.97
CA GLU A 64 3.00 -3.96 7.63
C GLU A 64 2.80 -5.44 8.03
N SER A 65 1.55 -5.85 8.26
CA SER A 65 1.20 -7.18 8.76
C SER A 65 0.04 -7.79 7.99
N THR A 66 0.37 -8.77 7.13
CA THR A 66 -0.64 -9.59 6.44
C THR A 66 -1.57 -10.32 7.42
N ALA A 67 -1.09 -10.63 8.63
CA ALA A 67 -1.91 -11.25 9.66
C ALA A 67 -2.96 -10.27 10.24
N ALA A 68 -2.61 -9.00 10.42
CA ALA A 68 -3.56 -7.97 10.82
C ALA A 68 -4.65 -7.79 9.75
N LEU A 69 -4.25 -7.78 8.48
CA LEU A 69 -5.19 -7.71 7.36
C LEU A 69 -6.10 -8.95 7.29
N GLU A 70 -5.56 -10.16 7.49
CA GLU A 70 -6.38 -11.38 7.53
C GLU A 70 -7.46 -11.29 8.61
N ASN A 71 -7.08 -10.91 9.83
CA ASN A 71 -8.01 -10.76 10.94
C ASN A 71 -9.10 -9.74 10.63
N ALA A 72 -8.75 -8.57 10.09
CA ALA A 72 -9.70 -7.53 9.73
C ALA A 72 -10.73 -8.00 8.67
N ILE A 73 -10.31 -8.86 7.74
CA ILE A 73 -11.22 -9.45 6.75
C ILE A 73 -12.14 -10.49 7.38
N LEU A 74 -11.61 -11.34 8.27
CA LEU A 74 -12.37 -12.38 8.97
C LEU A 74 -13.44 -11.78 9.89
N GLU A 75 -13.12 -10.70 10.59
CA GLU A 75 -14.05 -9.98 11.48
C GLU A 75 -15.22 -9.34 10.71
N ARG A 76 -14.96 -8.82 9.51
CA ARG A 76 -15.98 -8.15 8.68
C ARG A 76 -16.76 -9.08 7.75
N SER A 77 -16.36 -10.35 7.65
CA SER A 77 -16.99 -11.31 6.72
C SER A 77 -17.68 -12.43 7.49
N GLU A 78 -19.02 -12.48 7.43
CA GLU A 78 -19.81 -13.61 7.95
C GLU A 78 -19.88 -14.79 6.94
N ASP A 79 -19.54 -14.53 5.67
CA ASP A 79 -19.61 -15.50 4.56
C ASP A 79 -18.30 -16.30 4.42
N GLU A 80 -18.40 -17.62 4.59
CA GLU A 80 -17.28 -18.57 4.47
C GLU A 80 -16.60 -18.53 3.09
N THR A 81 -17.35 -18.29 2.02
CA THR A 81 -16.78 -18.20 0.66
C THR A 81 -15.88 -16.98 0.53
N ARG A 82 -16.29 -15.84 1.10
CA ARG A 82 -15.48 -14.61 1.11
C ARG A 82 -14.22 -14.78 1.95
N ARG A 83 -14.30 -15.52 3.06
CA ARG A 83 -13.12 -15.85 3.88
C ARG A 83 -12.11 -16.69 3.11
N LEU A 84 -12.55 -17.74 2.42
CA LEU A 84 -11.68 -18.58 1.58
C LEU A 84 -11.02 -17.78 0.46
N LEU A 85 -11.81 -16.96 -0.26
CA LEU A 85 -11.27 -16.10 -1.31
C LEU A 85 -10.19 -15.16 -0.78
N SER A 86 -10.45 -14.54 0.38
CA SER A 86 -9.52 -13.59 0.99
C SER A 86 -8.21 -14.24 1.42
N ARG A 87 -8.25 -15.46 1.97
CA ARG A 87 -7.05 -16.24 2.27
C ARG A 87 -6.21 -16.52 1.03
N ASN A 88 -6.85 -16.93 -0.07
CA ASN A 88 -6.14 -17.19 -1.32
C ASN A 88 -5.49 -15.92 -1.89
N LEU A 89 -6.19 -14.78 -1.77
CA LEU A 89 -5.66 -13.49 -2.18
C LEU A 89 -4.47 -13.06 -1.32
N LEU A 90 -4.56 -13.21 0.01
CA LEU A 90 -3.45 -12.90 0.92
C LEU A 90 -2.24 -13.78 0.66
N GLU A 91 -2.45 -15.08 0.39
CA GLU A 91 -1.36 -15.99 0.04
C GLU A 91 -0.67 -15.58 -1.27
N ALA A 92 -1.45 -15.18 -2.28
CA ALA A 92 -0.88 -14.65 -3.52
C ALA A 92 -0.05 -13.39 -3.28
N LEU A 93 -0.50 -12.50 -2.38
CA LEU A 93 0.25 -11.29 -2.01
C LEU A 93 1.57 -11.61 -1.31
N ARG A 94 1.58 -12.60 -0.41
CA ARG A 94 2.81 -13.08 0.25
C ARG A 94 3.82 -13.62 -0.76
N GLN A 95 3.35 -14.33 -1.78
CA GLN A 95 4.21 -14.89 -2.83
C GLN A 95 4.79 -13.84 -3.78
N LEU A 96 4.19 -12.65 -3.88
CA LEU A 96 4.68 -11.57 -4.73
C LEU A 96 5.85 -10.80 -4.09
N GLU A 97 6.20 -11.06 -2.83
CA GLU A 97 7.27 -10.38 -2.06
C GLU A 97 7.26 -8.84 -2.19
N LEU A 98 6.06 -8.25 -2.36
CA LEU A 98 5.94 -6.82 -2.54
C LEU A 98 6.18 -6.12 -1.21
N ASN A 99 6.94 -5.03 -1.23
CA ASN A 99 6.94 -4.08 -0.13
C ASN A 99 5.60 -3.33 -0.17
N LEU A 100 4.81 -3.50 0.89
CA LEU A 100 3.46 -2.95 1.01
C LEU A 100 3.44 -1.70 1.91
N ALA A 101 4.56 -1.33 2.50
CA ALA A 101 4.65 -0.21 3.42
C ALA A 101 4.16 1.08 2.75
N MET A 102 3.37 1.82 3.51
CA MET A 102 2.55 2.91 3.01
C MET A 102 2.72 4.15 3.88
N ILE A 103 2.77 5.32 3.24
CA ILE A 103 2.91 6.60 3.94
C ILE A 103 1.53 7.29 3.95
N PRO A 104 0.94 7.60 5.12
CA PRO A 104 -0.27 8.41 5.17
C PRO A 104 0.02 9.84 4.76
N VAL A 105 -0.79 10.39 3.85
CA VAL A 105 -0.61 11.74 3.33
C VAL A 105 -1.92 12.50 3.16
N SER A 106 -1.87 13.81 3.42
CA SER A 106 -2.95 14.73 3.08
C SER A 106 -2.40 15.92 2.31
N SER A 107 -2.91 16.11 1.10
CA SER A 107 -2.64 17.32 0.31
C SER A 107 -3.35 18.56 0.88
N LYS A 108 -4.32 18.38 1.78
CA LYS A 108 -5.10 19.47 2.38
C LYS A 108 -4.43 20.01 3.64
N THR A 109 -3.94 19.13 4.51
CA THR A 109 -3.26 19.50 5.76
C THR A 109 -1.74 19.52 5.63
N ASN A 110 -1.20 19.06 4.50
CA ASN A 110 0.23 18.86 4.23
C ASN A 110 0.89 17.78 5.11
N GLU A 111 0.08 16.94 5.74
CA GLU A 111 0.52 15.78 6.52
C GLU A 111 1.22 14.75 5.64
N GLY A 112 2.30 14.15 6.13
CA GLY A 112 3.07 13.09 5.46
C GLY A 112 3.83 13.50 4.19
N ILE A 113 3.63 14.71 3.67
CA ILE A 113 4.27 15.16 2.41
C ILE A 113 5.79 15.25 2.53
N THR A 114 6.30 15.71 3.68
CA THR A 114 7.75 15.76 3.95
C THR A 114 8.36 14.36 4.00
N GLU A 115 7.68 13.41 4.63
CA GLU A 115 8.13 12.01 4.71
C GLU A 115 8.12 11.34 3.34
N LEU A 116 7.04 11.51 2.57
CA LEU A 116 6.96 11.06 1.18
C LEU A 116 8.12 11.63 0.34
N GLY A 117 8.42 12.92 0.50
CA GLY A 117 9.56 13.57 -0.15
C GLY A 117 10.89 12.92 0.23
N ALA A 118 11.12 12.64 1.52
CA ALA A 118 12.33 11.99 1.99
C ALA A 118 12.48 10.55 1.43
N PHE A 119 11.39 9.80 1.32
CA PHE A 119 11.39 8.48 0.69
C PHE A 119 11.73 8.54 -0.80
N ILE A 120 11.14 9.50 -1.52
CA ILE A 120 11.44 9.75 -2.94
C ILE A 120 12.92 10.11 -3.11
N GLU A 121 13.44 11.00 -2.29
CA GLU A 121 14.86 11.36 -2.30
C GLU A 121 15.76 10.16 -2.02
N ARG A 122 15.39 9.29 -1.08
CA ARG A 122 16.16 8.07 -0.79
C ARG A 122 16.19 7.11 -1.96
N ILE A 123 15.09 6.95 -2.70
CA ILE A 123 15.06 6.13 -3.92
C ILE A 123 15.99 6.71 -5.00
N PHE A 124 16.00 8.03 -5.16
CA PHE A 124 16.83 8.67 -6.19
C PHE A 124 18.30 8.83 -5.80
N LYS A 125 18.62 9.05 -4.52
CA LYS A 125 19.98 9.23 -4.01
C LYS A 125 20.63 7.92 -3.55
N GLY A 126 19.83 6.96 -3.10
CA GLY A 126 20.27 5.69 -2.52
C GLY A 126 20.22 4.51 -3.50
N GLY A 127 20.26 4.76 -4.81
CA GLY A 127 20.16 3.76 -5.89
C GLY A 127 21.31 2.74 -5.99
N GLU A 128 21.80 2.20 -4.87
CA GLU A 128 22.51 0.92 -4.90
C GLU A 128 21.49 -0.21 -5.05
N LYS A 129 21.72 -1.01 -6.10
CA LYS A 129 20.89 -2.12 -6.55
C LYS A 129 20.50 -3.04 -5.39
N ILE A 130 19.19 -3.19 -5.14
CA ILE A 130 18.68 -4.43 -4.55
C ILE A 130 18.79 -5.49 -5.66
N THR A 131 19.93 -6.17 -5.67
CA THR A 131 20.19 -7.31 -6.53
C THR A 131 19.71 -8.53 -5.75
N TYR A 132 18.68 -9.22 -6.28
CA TYR A 132 18.46 -10.63 -5.97
C TYR A 132 19.41 -11.48 -6.81
#